data_AF-A0A804MAE7-F1
#
_entry.id   AF-A0A804MAE7-F1
#
_cell.length_a   1.000
_cell.length_b   1.000
_cell.length_c   1.000
_cell.angle_alpha   90.00
_cell.angle_beta   90.00
_cell.angle_gamma   90.00
#
_symmetry.space_group_name_H-M   'P 1'
#
loop_
_entity.id
_entity.type
_entity.pdbx_description
1 polymer ?
#
loop_
_entity_poly.entity_id
_entity_poly.type
_entity_poly.pdbx_seq_one_letter_code
_entity_poly.pdbx_strand_id
1 'polypeptide(L)'
;MRPGSTSRPSPRRCLYVYGSASALPKLLLLLLAASSSAQAQQAARMKTDPVEAAAVNAVFAKLRQTASSEWNISGDPCTGIATDGTVIEDNGNFNPGIKCECSDQNNITVCHVTKLKIYALNAVGPIPQELQNLTRLINLLLAA
;
A
#
# COMPACT_ATOMS: atom_id res chain seq x y z
N MET A 1 63.17 -57.40 35.02
CA MET A 1 61.82 -57.38 35.66
C MET A 1 61.08 -56.12 35.20
N ARG A 2 59.94 -56.26 34.52
CA ARG A 2 58.82 -55.29 34.57
C ARG A 2 57.98 -55.64 35.82
N PRO A 3 57.28 -54.71 36.51
CA PRO A 3 56.05 -54.03 36.03
C PRO A 3 55.95 -52.56 36.51
N GLY A 4 54.98 -51.68 36.16
CA GLY A 4 53.77 -51.71 35.33
C GLY A 4 53.04 -50.35 35.40
N SER A 5 52.19 -50.07 34.39
CA SER A 5 50.97 -49.20 34.30
C SER A 5 50.75 -48.00 35.28
N THR A 6 50.35 -46.80 34.85
CA THR A 6 48.95 -46.34 34.50
C THR A 6 49.02 -44.84 34.01
N SER A 7 48.51 -44.38 32.85
CA SER A 7 47.15 -44.07 32.33
C SER A 7 46.58 -42.63 32.51
N ARG A 8 46.53 -41.85 31.40
CA ARG A 8 45.58 -40.78 30.93
C ARG A 8 45.34 -39.49 31.76
N PRO A 9 44.72 -38.41 31.20
CA PRO A 9 44.57 -37.97 29.79
C PRO A 9 44.96 -36.48 29.54
N SER A 10 45.17 -36.10 28.27
CA SER A 10 45.21 -34.69 27.84
C SER A 10 43.81 -34.26 27.37
N PRO A 11 43.26 -33.09 27.80
CA PRO A 11 41.91 -32.72 27.44
C PRO A 11 41.87 -31.92 26.13
N ARG A 12 40.80 -32.21 25.36
CA ARG A 12 40.09 -31.33 24.43
C ARG A 12 40.73 -31.11 23.05
N ARG A 13 40.49 -32.10 22.18
CA ARG A 13 40.10 -31.80 20.80
C ARG A 13 38.77 -31.03 20.83
N CYS A 14 38.81 -29.73 20.58
CA CYS A 14 37.64 -29.03 20.05
C CYS A 14 37.51 -29.41 18.58
N LEU A 15 36.67 -30.42 18.30
CA LEU A 15 36.14 -30.64 16.97
C LEU A 15 35.27 -29.41 16.63
N TYR A 16 35.79 -28.51 15.80
CA TYR A 16 34.95 -27.56 15.07
C TYR A 16 34.14 -28.40 14.08
N VAL A 17 32.95 -28.80 14.51
CA VAL A 17 31.95 -29.39 13.63
C VAL A 17 31.53 -28.29 12.68
N TYR A 18 31.98 -28.36 11.43
CA TYR A 18 31.36 -27.66 10.32
C TYR A 18 29.93 -28.21 10.18
N GLY A 19 29.01 -27.63 10.94
CA GLY A 19 27.59 -27.81 10.72
C GLY A 19 27.27 -27.18 9.37
N SER A 20 26.93 -28.00 8.39
CA SER A 20 26.35 -27.57 7.11
C SER A 20 25.00 -26.91 7.40
N ALA A 21 25.05 -25.64 7.80
CA ALA A 21 23.87 -24.80 7.94
C ALA A 21 23.28 -24.67 6.54
N SER A 22 22.17 -25.37 6.28
CA SER A 22 21.40 -25.23 5.05
C SER A 22 21.19 -23.73 4.80
N ALA A 23 21.87 -23.19 3.79
CA ALA A 23 21.85 -21.77 3.46
C ALA A 23 20.54 -21.38 2.75
N LEU A 24 19.80 -22.37 2.26
CA LEU A 24 18.54 -22.21 1.52
C LEU A 24 17.44 -21.51 2.34
N PRO A 25 17.09 -21.92 3.57
CA PRO A 25 16.08 -21.23 4.37
C PRO A 25 16.52 -19.81 4.76
N LYS A 26 17.81 -19.59 5.02
CA LYS A 26 18.35 -18.25 5.32
C LYS A 26 18.29 -17.33 4.11
N LEU A 27 18.62 -17.84 2.93
CA LEU A 27 18.54 -17.12 1.67
C LEU A 27 17.08 -16.80 1.31
N LEU A 28 16.16 -17.75 1.52
CA LEU A 28 14.73 -17.53 1.30
C LEU A 28 14.15 -16.46 2.24
N LEU A 29 14.53 -16.46 3.53
CA LEU A 29 14.13 -15.41 4.48
C LEU A 29 14.67 -14.02 4.08
N LEU A 30 15.93 -13.94 3.61
CA LEU A 30 16.52 -12.68 3.14
C LEU A 30 15.81 -12.14 1.88
N LEU A 31 15.43 -13.02 0.95
CA LEU A 31 14.68 -12.64 -0.25
C LEU A 31 13.26 -12.15 0.10
N LEU A 32 12.57 -12.84 1.01
CA LEU A 32 11.24 -12.44 1.51
C LEU A 32 11.30 -11.07 2.22
N ALA A 33 12.33 -10.82 3.04
CA ALA A 33 12.51 -9.54 3.71
C ALA A 33 12.82 -8.39 2.71
N ALA A 34 13.57 -8.67 1.64
CA ALA A 34 13.91 -7.69 0.61
C ALA A 34 12.70 -7.31 -0.27
N SER A 35 11.76 -8.23 -0.52
CA SER A 35 10.52 -7.90 -1.24
C SER A 35 9.61 -6.95 -0.46
N SER A 36 9.52 -7.12 0.87
CA SER A 36 8.68 -6.28 1.73
C SER A 36 9.15 -4.83 1.80
N SER A 37 10.47 -4.59 1.82
CA SER A 37 11.03 -3.24 1.82
C SER A 37 10.81 -2.52 0.49
N ALA A 38 10.92 -3.22 -0.64
CA ALA A 38 10.70 -2.63 -1.97
C ALA A 38 9.28 -2.10 -2.15
N GLN A 39 8.25 -2.84 -1.73
CA GLN A 39 6.86 -2.38 -1.77
C GLN A 39 6.60 -1.21 -0.82
N ALA A 40 7.16 -1.26 0.39
CA ALA A 40 7.03 -0.17 1.36
C ALA A 40 7.68 1.14 0.85
N GLN A 41 8.83 1.05 0.17
CA GLN A 41 9.49 2.22 -0.42
C GLN A 41 8.72 2.81 -1.60
N GLN A 42 8.06 1.98 -2.42
CA GLN A 42 7.23 2.46 -3.53
C GLN A 42 6.00 3.21 -3.01
N ALA A 43 5.34 2.70 -1.97
CA ALA A 43 4.22 3.36 -1.31
C ALA A 43 4.61 4.67 -0.60
N ALA A 44 5.87 4.80 -0.13
CA ALA A 44 6.38 6.03 0.45
C ALA A 44 6.73 7.10 -0.60
N ARG A 45 6.94 6.71 -1.86
CA ARG A 45 7.33 7.62 -2.96
C ARG A 45 6.16 8.19 -3.75
N MET A 46 5.00 7.54 -3.70
CA MET A 46 3.79 7.98 -4.37
C MET A 46 2.76 8.39 -3.34
N LYS A 47 2.22 9.60 -3.45
CA LYS A 47 1.22 10.10 -2.50
C LYS A 47 0.16 10.95 -3.21
N THR A 48 -1.09 10.81 -2.80
CA THR A 48 -2.11 11.79 -3.16
C THR A 48 -1.75 13.14 -2.57
N ASP A 49 -2.03 14.22 -3.30
CA ASP A 49 -1.98 15.56 -2.71
C ASP A 49 -2.75 15.57 -1.38
N PRO A 50 -2.13 16.00 -0.27
CA PRO A 50 -2.73 15.87 1.06
C PRO A 50 -4.03 16.66 1.22
N VAL A 51 -4.18 17.78 0.49
CA VAL A 51 -5.40 18.59 0.51
C VAL A 51 -6.52 17.88 -0.24
N GLU A 52 -6.20 17.29 -1.40
CA GLU A 52 -7.18 16.51 -2.18
C GLU A 52 -7.60 15.23 -1.44
N ALA A 53 -6.66 14.53 -0.80
CA ALA A 53 -6.96 13.35 0.00
C ALA A 53 -7.90 13.66 1.16
N ALA A 54 -7.67 14.77 1.88
CA ALA A 54 -8.57 15.23 2.92
C ALA A 54 -9.96 15.62 2.36
N ALA A 55 -9.99 16.26 1.19
CA ALA A 55 -11.21 16.68 0.53
C ALA A 55 -12.09 15.50 0.11
N VAL A 56 -11.53 14.45 -0.51
CA VAL A 56 -12.28 13.23 -0.87
C VAL A 56 -12.91 12.59 0.36
N ASN A 57 -12.13 12.41 1.43
CA ASN A 57 -12.63 11.84 2.68
C ASN A 57 -13.77 12.68 3.27
N ALA A 58 -13.65 14.01 3.25
CA ALA A 58 -14.68 14.91 3.74
C ALA A 58 -15.96 14.87 2.87
N VAL A 59 -15.83 14.83 1.55
CA VAL A 59 -16.97 14.71 0.62
C VAL A 59 -17.77 13.44 0.92
N PHE A 60 -17.08 12.31 1.05
CA PHE A 60 -17.71 11.02 1.31
C PHE A 60 -18.40 11.03 2.67
N ALA A 61 -17.72 11.51 3.71
CA ALA A 61 -18.30 11.64 5.05
C ALA A 61 -19.55 12.53 5.08
N LYS A 62 -19.51 13.71 4.44
CA LYS A 62 -20.62 14.67 4.42
C LYS A 62 -21.84 14.18 3.65
N LEU A 63 -21.62 13.37 2.61
CA LEU A 63 -22.68 12.76 1.80
C LEU A 63 -23.14 11.40 2.34
N ARG A 64 -22.62 10.99 3.51
CA ARG A 64 -22.87 9.70 4.17
C ARG A 64 -22.54 8.50 3.30
N GLN A 65 -21.47 8.62 2.53
CA GLN A 65 -20.96 7.59 1.65
C GLN A 65 -19.68 6.97 2.21
N THR A 66 -19.44 5.71 1.86
CA THR A 66 -18.22 4.97 2.15
C THR A 66 -17.68 4.40 0.85
N ALA A 67 -16.37 4.16 0.75
CA ALA A 67 -15.79 3.49 -0.40
C ALA A 67 -16.54 2.19 -0.74
N SER A 68 -16.73 1.90 -2.04
CA SER A 68 -17.25 0.60 -2.45
C SER A 68 -16.27 -0.51 -2.04
N SER A 69 -16.75 -1.75 -1.91
CA SER A 69 -15.88 -2.89 -1.55
C SER A 69 -14.73 -3.08 -2.52
N GLU A 70 -14.97 -2.78 -3.79
CA GLU A 70 -14.05 -2.88 -4.90
C GLU A 70 -12.97 -1.79 -4.85
N TRP A 71 -13.28 -0.66 -4.21
CA TRP A 71 -12.35 0.44 -3.97
C TRP A 71 -11.98 0.59 -2.48
N ASN A 72 -12.26 -0.39 -1.61
CA ASN A 72 -12.07 -0.23 -0.18
C ASN A 72 -10.58 -0.19 0.20
N ILE A 73 -9.97 1.00 0.13
CA ILE A 73 -8.56 1.23 0.42
C ILE A 73 -8.41 1.79 1.83
N SER A 74 -7.72 1.06 2.70
CA SER A 74 -7.20 1.64 3.93
C SER A 74 -5.99 2.51 3.58
N GLY A 75 -6.12 3.83 3.72
CA GLY A 75 -5.00 4.77 3.58
C GLY A 75 -5.15 5.77 2.43
N ASP A 76 -4.18 5.79 1.52
CA ASP A 76 -4.08 6.80 0.46
C ASP A 76 -5.12 6.54 -0.65
N PRO A 77 -5.97 7.53 -0.98
CA PRO A 77 -7.12 7.31 -1.87
C PRO A 77 -6.73 7.07 -3.34
N CYS A 78 -5.58 7.59 -3.80
CA CYS A 78 -5.08 7.35 -5.16
C CYS A 78 -4.16 6.13 -5.21
N THR A 79 -4.70 4.97 -4.87
CA THR A 79 -4.00 3.69 -5.03
C THR A 79 -4.91 2.63 -5.68
N GLY A 80 -4.33 1.52 -6.11
CA GLY A 80 -5.07 0.42 -6.74
C GLY A 80 -5.89 0.87 -7.94
N ILE A 81 -7.20 0.65 -7.89
CA ILE A 81 -8.11 0.96 -8.99
C ILE A 81 -8.25 2.47 -9.24
N ALA A 82 -7.93 3.33 -8.27
CA ALA A 82 -7.95 4.78 -8.51
C ALA A 82 -6.87 5.23 -9.51
N THR A 83 -5.79 4.47 -9.69
CA THR A 83 -4.65 4.82 -10.56
C THR A 83 -4.44 3.87 -11.75
N ASP A 84 -5.22 2.80 -11.86
CA ASP A 84 -5.13 1.85 -12.98
C ASP A 84 -5.95 2.29 -14.22
N GLY A 85 -6.02 1.43 -15.24
CA GLY A 85 -6.79 1.67 -16.46
C GLY A 85 -8.30 1.40 -16.39
N THR A 86 -8.84 0.97 -15.24
CA THR A 86 -10.25 0.58 -15.09
C THR A 86 -11.18 1.79 -15.29
N VAL A 87 -12.21 1.70 -16.13
CA VAL A 87 -13.16 2.81 -16.31
C VAL A 87 -14.24 2.77 -15.22
N ILE A 88 -14.42 3.86 -14.47
CA ILE A 88 -15.40 3.94 -13.36
C ILE A 88 -16.73 4.58 -13.75
N GLU A 89 -16.79 5.35 -14.84
CA GLU A 89 -17.96 6.15 -15.23
C GLU A 89 -19.17 5.25 -15.56
N ASP A 90 -18.94 4.20 -16.36
CA ASP A 90 -19.99 3.27 -16.79
C ASP A 90 -20.10 2.01 -15.94
N ASN A 91 -19.25 1.88 -14.90
CA ASN A 91 -19.20 0.70 -14.05
C ASN A 91 -19.94 0.95 -12.73
N GLY A 92 -20.96 0.13 -12.46
CA GLY A 92 -21.77 0.22 -11.23
C GLY A 92 -21.04 -0.25 -9.98
N ASN A 93 -20.03 -1.12 -10.11
CA ASN A 93 -19.26 -1.68 -9.00
C ASN A 93 -18.28 -0.65 -8.40
N PHE A 94 -17.92 0.38 -9.17
CA PHE A 94 -17.03 1.45 -8.75
C PHE A 94 -17.84 2.71 -8.41
N ASN A 95 -18.73 2.57 -7.43
CA ASN A 95 -19.63 3.61 -6.99
C ASN A 95 -19.93 3.46 -5.48
N PRO A 96 -19.45 4.38 -4.63
CA PRO A 96 -18.74 5.60 -4.98
C PRO A 96 -17.27 5.30 -5.32
N GLY A 97 -16.65 6.15 -6.13
CA GLY A 97 -15.28 5.92 -6.58
C GLY A 97 -14.60 7.17 -7.13
N ILE A 98 -13.28 7.09 -7.27
CA ILE A 98 -12.46 8.16 -7.83
C ILE A 98 -11.48 7.64 -8.89
N LYS A 99 -10.96 8.55 -9.70
CA LYS A 99 -9.75 8.34 -10.50
C LYS A 99 -8.74 9.42 -10.21
N CYS A 100 -7.47 9.04 -10.33
CA CYS A 100 -6.35 9.92 -10.13
C CYS A 100 -5.37 9.85 -11.30
N GLU A 101 -4.72 10.98 -11.56
CA GLU A 101 -3.55 11.06 -12.41
C GLU A 101 -2.33 11.39 -11.57
N CYS A 102 -1.27 10.62 -11.78
CA CYS A 102 -0.03 10.75 -11.04
C CYS A 102 1.08 11.28 -11.94
N SER A 103 1.90 12.17 -11.40
CA SER A 103 3.06 12.74 -12.11
C SER A 103 4.28 12.76 -11.21
N ASP A 104 5.44 12.49 -11.80
CA ASP A 104 6.71 12.54 -11.08
C ASP A 104 7.22 13.98 -11.00
N GLN A 105 7.44 14.46 -9.78
CA GLN A 105 8.00 15.76 -9.47
C GLN A 105 9.16 15.59 -8.49
N ASN A 106 10.38 15.94 -8.91
CA ASN A 106 11.58 15.91 -8.06
C ASN A 106 11.83 14.55 -7.37
N ASN A 107 11.62 13.44 -8.07
CA ASN A 107 11.74 12.06 -7.56
C ASN A 107 10.65 11.62 -6.56
N ILE A 108 9.53 12.35 -6.50
CA ILE A 108 8.33 12.01 -5.75
C ILE A 108 7.17 11.98 -6.73
N THR A 109 6.35 10.93 -6.69
CA THR A 109 5.14 10.85 -7.50
C THR A 109 3.99 11.49 -6.72
N VAL A 110 3.40 12.56 -7.26
CA VAL A 110 2.22 13.20 -6.68
C VAL A 110 1.00 12.85 -7.52
N CYS A 111 -0.04 12.35 -6.86
CA CYS A 111 -1.30 11.98 -7.49
C CYS A 111 -2.38 13.01 -7.19
N HIS A 112 -3.16 13.33 -8.20
CA HIS A 112 -4.29 14.25 -8.11
C HIS A 112 -5.58 13.57 -8.56
N VAL A 113 -6.66 13.85 -7.87
CA VAL A 113 -8.00 13.35 -8.16
C VAL A 113 -8.54 14.07 -9.38
N THR A 114 -8.78 13.31 -10.45
CA THR A 114 -9.29 13.83 -11.72
C THR A 114 -10.76 13.48 -11.95
N LYS A 115 -11.25 12.41 -11.32
CA LYS A 115 -12.67 12.03 -11.42
C LYS A 115 -13.23 11.64 -10.06
N LEU A 116 -14.49 12.01 -9.81
CA LEU A 116 -15.23 11.62 -8.61
C LEU A 116 -16.65 11.22 -9.02
N LYS A 117 -17.08 10.04 -8.57
CA LYS A 117 -18.40 9.48 -8.83
C LYS A 117 -19.10 9.10 -7.52
N ILE A 118 -20.27 9.68 -7.31
CA ILE A 118 -21.26 9.32 -6.30
C ILE A 118 -22.62 9.43 -7.01
N TYR A 119 -23.16 8.31 -7.46
CA TYR A 119 -24.33 8.30 -8.35
C TYR A 119 -25.39 7.32 -7.88
N ALA A 120 -26.64 7.76 -7.71
CA ALA A 120 -27.76 6.88 -7.31
C ALA A 120 -27.48 6.09 -6.01
N LEU A 121 -26.73 6.70 -5.08
CA LEU A 121 -26.40 6.12 -3.77
C LEU A 121 -27.22 6.73 -2.64
N ASN A 122 -28.29 7.45 -2.96
CA ASN A 122 -29.08 8.22 -2.00
C ASN A 122 -28.17 9.14 -1.17
N ALA A 123 -27.28 9.89 -1.83
CA ALA A 123 -26.39 10.82 -1.17
C ALA A 123 -27.19 11.87 -0.40
N VAL A 124 -26.98 11.96 0.91
CA VAL A 124 -27.75 12.85 1.80
C VAL A 124 -26.86 13.96 2.32
N GLY A 125 -27.28 15.21 2.11
CA GLY A 125 -26.62 16.39 2.65
C GLY A 125 -26.48 17.49 1.60
N PRO A 126 -25.95 18.65 2.01
CA PRO A 126 -25.58 19.69 1.05
C PRO A 126 -24.41 19.24 0.19
N ILE A 127 -24.26 19.86 -0.98
CA ILE A 127 -23.07 19.70 -1.82
C ILE A 127 -21.84 20.17 -1.01
N PRO A 128 -20.83 19.30 -0.76
CA PRO A 128 -19.69 19.66 0.08
C PRO A 128 -18.81 20.74 -0.58
N GLN A 129 -18.46 21.79 0.16
CA GLN A 129 -17.56 22.85 -0.33
C GLN A 129 -16.13 22.34 -0.58
N GLU A 130 -15.75 21.23 0.04
CA GLU A 130 -14.46 20.55 -0.15
C GLU A 130 -14.23 20.08 -1.58
N LEU A 131 -15.28 19.96 -2.40
CA LEU A 131 -15.12 19.71 -3.84
C LEU A 131 -14.23 20.77 -4.51
N GLN A 132 -14.19 22.01 -3.99
CA GLN A 132 -13.31 23.08 -4.51
C GLN A 132 -11.82 22.80 -4.31
N ASN A 133 -11.47 21.94 -3.35
CA ASN A 133 -10.09 21.55 -3.09
C ASN A 133 -9.58 20.50 -4.08
N LEU A 134 -10.46 19.87 -4.87
CA LEU A 134 -10.10 18.92 -5.93
C LEU A 134 -9.75 19.70 -7.21
N THR A 135 -8.64 20.42 -7.19
CA THR A 135 -8.30 21.42 -8.22
C THR A 135 -8.02 20.81 -9.61
N ARG A 136 -7.77 19.51 -9.67
CA ARG A 136 -7.53 18.75 -10.90
C ARG A 136 -8.74 17.94 -11.35
N LEU A 137 -9.88 18.09 -10.68
CA LEU A 137 -11.11 17.39 -11.00
C LEU A 137 -11.64 17.85 -12.36
N ILE A 138 -11.70 16.92 -13.32
CA ILE A 138 -12.24 17.16 -14.66
C ILE A 138 -13.65 16.59 -14.81
N ASN A 139 -13.96 15.50 -14.10
CA ASN A 139 -15.28 14.86 -14.15
C ASN A 139 -15.86 14.69 -12.74
N LEU A 140 -17.04 15.28 -12.52
CA LEU A 140 -17.83 15.12 -11.30
C LEU A 140 -19.19 14.55 -11.67
N LEU A 141 -19.42 13.29 -11.29
CA LEU A 141 -20.74 12.67 -11.36
C LEU A 141 -21.31 12.58 -9.95
N LEU A 142 -22.10 13.59 -9.58
CA LEU A 142 -22.77 13.66 -8.28
C LEU A 142 -24.28 13.73 -8.49
N ALA A 143 -24.97 12.63 -8.21
CA ALA A 143 -26.42 12.56 -8.22
C ALA A 143 -26.92 11.63 -7.11
N ALA A 144 -27.95 12.07 -6.39
CA ALA A 144 -28.57 11.31 -5.32
C ALA A 144 -29.52 10.24 -5.88
#